data_AF-A0A7S9YVF0-F1
#
_entry.id   AF-A0A7S9YVF0-F1
#
_cell.length_a   1.000
_cell.length_b   1.000
_cell.length_c   1.000
_cell.angle_alpha   90.00
_cell.angle_beta   90.00
_cell.angle_gamma   90.00
#
_symmetry.space_group_name_H-M   'P 1'
#
loop_
_entity.id
_entity.type
_entity.pdbx_description
1 polymer ?
#
loop_
_entity_poly.entity_id
_entity_poly.type
_entity_poly.pdbx_seq_one_letter_code
_entity_poly.pdbx_strand_id
1 'polypeptide(L)' 'MIAASPIDPDAQDAVRRLGRSALAWEVLRRDPAYRAAYSALLLKREGPMAAAPAFTARWGLHFP' A
#
# COMPACT_ATOMS: atom_id res chain seq x y z
N MET A 1 11.82 14.08 -23.24
CA MET A 1 10.85 12.99 -23.41
C MET A 1 10.92 12.10 -22.19
N ILE A 2 9.91 12.15 -21.32
CA ILE A 2 9.82 11.23 -20.19
C ILE A 2 9.31 9.92 -20.77
N ALA A 3 10.15 8.89 -20.81
CA ALA A 3 9.71 7.56 -21.18
C ALA A 3 8.58 7.16 -20.22
N ALA A 4 7.39 6.89 -20.75
CA ALA A 4 6.32 6.33 -19.95
C ALA A 4 6.83 4.99 -19.42
N SER A 5 7.10 4.91 -18.11
CA SER A 5 7.33 3.63 -17.46
C SER A 5 6.19 2.69 -17.84
N PRO A 6 6.47 1.43 -18.19
CA PRO A 6 5.42 0.45 -18.43
C PRO A 6 4.49 0.45 -17.21
N ILE A 7 3.18 0.45 -17.47
CA ILE A 7 2.20 0.49 -16.39
C ILE A 7 2.44 -0.72 -15.49
N ASP A 8 2.64 -0.46 -14.20
CA ASP A 8 2.87 -1.51 -13.20
C ASP A 8 1.60 -2.38 -13.08
N PRO A 9 1.68 -3.69 -13.38
CA PRO A 9 0.53 -4.58 -13.33
C PRO A 9 -0.06 -4.69 -11.91
N ASP A 10 0.77 -4.59 -10.87
CA ASP A 10 0.30 -4.63 -9.48
C ASP A 10 -0.50 -3.38 -9.14
N ALA A 11 -0.11 -2.23 -9.69
CA ALA A 11 -0.85 -0.97 -9.53
C ALA A 11 -2.22 -1.03 -10.22
N GLN A 12 -2.30 -1.62 -11.42
CA GLN A 12 -3.58 -1.81 -12.11
C GLN A 12 -4.51 -2.76 -11.35
N ASP A 13 -3.98 -3.87 -10.86
CA ASP A 13 -4.78 -4.86 -10.12
C ASP A 13 -5.30 -4.28 -8.80
N ALA A 14 -4.45 -3.55 -8.07
CA ALA A 14 -4.84 -2.85 -6.85
C ALA A 14 -5.96 -1.83 -7.12
N VAL A 15 -5.85 -1.01 -8.17
CA VAL A 15 -6.89 -0.03 -8.54
C VAL A 15 -8.21 -0.71 -8.91
N ARG A 16 -8.17 -1.84 -9.63
CA ARG A 16 -9.37 -2.62 -9.95
C ARG A 16 -10.05 -3.20 -8.71
N ARG A 17 -9.27 -3.67 -7.74
CA ARG A 17 -9.77 -4.34 -6.52
C ARG A 17 -10.21 -3.37 -5.43
N LEU A 18 -9.51 -2.25 -5.26
CA LEU A 18 -9.60 -1.37 -4.08
C LEU A 18 -10.05 0.07 -4.42
N GLY A 19 -10.23 0.39 -5.71
CA GLY A 19 -10.71 1.69 -6.16
C GLY A 19 -9.78 2.84 -5.75
N ARG A 20 -10.35 3.92 -5.18
CA ARG A 20 -9.59 5.14 -4.82
C ARG A 20 -8.53 4.89 -3.75
N SER A 21 -8.73 3.91 -2.86
CA SER A 21 -7.74 3.56 -1.82
C SER A 21 -6.45 3.02 -2.42
N ALA A 22 -6.50 2.39 -3.60
CA ALA A 22 -5.31 1.93 -4.31
C ALA A 22 -4.43 3.09 -4.81
N LEU A 23 -5.03 4.24 -5.16
CA LEU A 23 -4.26 5.42 -5.54
C LEU A 23 -3.46 5.97 -4.36
N ALA A 24 -4.07 6.01 -3.16
CA ALA A 24 -3.37 6.38 -1.93
C ALA A 24 -2.25 5.38 -1.60
N TRP A 25 -2.51 4.08 -1.79
CA TRP A 25 -1.51 3.03 -1.61
C TRP A 25 -0.34 3.16 -2.61
N GLU A 26 -0.60 3.50 -3.88
CA GLU A 26 0.45 3.72 -4.90
C GLU A 26 1.37 4.90 -4.55
N VAL A 27 0.85 5.94 -3.93
CA VAL A 27 1.66 7.06 -3.43
C VAL A 27 2.53 6.58 -2.26
N LEU A 28 1.93 5.89 -1.30
CA LEU A 28 2.60 5.44 -0.09
C LEU A 28 3.64 4.34 -0.33
N ARG A 29 3.43 3.40 -1.25
CA ARG A 29 4.42 2.33 -1.50
C ARG A 29 5.75 2.81 -2.05
N ARG A 30 5.83 4.06 -2.54
CA ARG A 30 7.08 4.71 -2.96
C ARG A 30 7.86 5.31 -1.78
N ASP A 31 7.20 5.50 -0.63
CA ASP A 31 7.84 5.94 0.59
C ASP A 31 8.64 4.77 1.22
N PRO A 32 9.97 4.92 1.42
CA PRO A 32 10.80 3.87 1.99
C PRO A 32 10.44 3.53 3.44
N ALA A 33 9.98 4.51 4.24
CA ALA A 33 9.52 4.28 5.61
C ALA A 33 8.17 3.53 5.63
N TYR A 34 7.27 3.80 4.69
CA TYR A 34 6.06 3.01 4.50
C TYR A 34 6.41 1.56 4.14
N ARG A 35 7.31 1.34 3.17
CA ARG A 35 7.75 0.01 2.77
C ARG A 35 8.31 -0.79 3.94
N ALA A 36 9.21 -0.17 4.73
CA ALA A 36 9.78 -0.82 5.90
C ALA A 36 8.71 -1.18 6.94
N ALA A 37 7.78 -0.27 7.23
CA ALA A 37 6.70 -0.50 8.17
C ALA A 37 5.73 -1.60 7.68
N TYR A 38 5.37 -1.59 6.40
CA TYR A 38 4.48 -2.58 5.79
C TYR A 38 5.12 -3.98 5.74
N SER A 39 6.41 -4.09 5.39
CA SER A 39 7.14 -5.35 5.44
C SER A 39 7.26 -5.91 6.87
N ALA A 40 7.53 -5.06 7.86
CA ALA A 40 7.55 -5.46 9.27
C ALA A 40 6.18 -5.94 9.75
N LEU A 41 5.10 -5.37 9.20
CA LEU A 41 3.72 -5.75 9.50
C LEU A 41 3.33 -7.08 8.86
N LEU A 42 3.74 -7.35 7.61
CA LEU A 42 3.55 -8.65 6.95
C LEU A 42 4.28 -9.81 7.64
N LEU A 43 5.43 -9.52 8.28
CA LEU A 43 6.18 -10.51 9.05
C LEU A 43 5.51 -10.87 10.39
N LYS A 44 4.56 -10.07 10.87
CA LYS A 44 3.76 -10.43 12.05
C LYS A 44 2.74 -11.48 11.64
N ARG A 45 2.78 -12.63 12.34
CA ARG A 45 1.98 -13.84 12.10
C ARG A 45 0.44 -13.64 12.14
N GLU A 46 -0.01 -12.44 12.50
CA GLU A 46 -1.41 -12.06 12.63
C GLU A 46 -2.00 -11.44 11.34
N GLY A 47 -1.17 -11.27 10.28
CA GLY A 47 -1.62 -10.79 8.99
C GLY A 47 -1.95 -9.28 8.96
N PRO A 48 -2.10 -8.69 7.76
CA PRO A 48 -2.24 -7.24 7.61
C PRO A 48 -3.49 -6.63 8.26
N MET A 49 -4.50 -7.44 8.57
CA MET A 49 -5.72 -7.00 9.26
C MET A 49 -5.54 -6.79 10.77
N ALA A 50 -4.61 -7.48 11.44
CA ALA A 50 -4.52 -7.44 12.91
C ALA A 50 -3.70 -6.25 13.45
N ALA A 51 -2.83 -5.65 12.64
CA ALA A 51 -1.95 -4.55 13.05
C ALA A 51 -2.60 -3.14 12.95
N ALA A 52 -3.93 -3.08 12.82
CA ALA A 52 -4.61 -2.00 12.12
C ALA A 52 -4.66 -0.61 12.80
N PRO A 53 -4.84 -0.42 14.13
CA PRO A 53 -5.17 0.91 14.63
C PRO A 53 -4.02 1.92 14.50
N ALA A 54 -2.82 1.56 14.96
CA ALA A 54 -1.66 2.45 14.92
C ALA A 54 -1.09 2.61 13.51
N PHE A 55 -1.16 1.57 12.68
CA PHE A 55 -0.72 1.63 11.29
C PHE A 55 -1.67 2.50 10.46
N THR A 56 -2.98 2.30 10.60
CA THR A 56 -3.99 3.15 9.94
C THR A 56 -3.96 4.58 10.46
N ALA A 57 -3.78 4.83 11.76
CA ALA A 57 -3.65 6.19 12.29
C ALA A 57 -2.43 6.93 11.71
N ARG A 58 -1.33 6.23 11.44
CA ARG A 58 -0.10 6.81 10.88
C ARG A 58 -0.17 7.02 9.37
N TRP A 59 -0.74 6.06 8.63
CA TRP A 59 -0.66 6.01 7.17
C TRP A 59 -1.99 6.31 6.47
N GLY A 60 -3.10 6.36 7.19
CA GLY A 60 -4.43 6.72 6.68
C GLY A 60 -5.06 5.71 5.71
N LEU A 61 -4.44 4.54 5.52
CA LEU A 61 -4.97 3.52 4.62
C LEU A 61 -6.02 2.65 5.32
N HIS A 62 -7.20 2.63 4.72
CA HIS A 62 -8.30 1.73 5.05
C HIS A 62 -8.50 0.79 3.86
N PHE A 63 -8.17 -0.48 4.06
CA PHE A 63 -8.51 -1.55 3.12
C PHE A 63 -9.82 -2.21 3.58
N PRO A 64 -10.78 -2.47 2.67
CA PRO A 64 -11.97 -3.23 2.98
C PRO A 64 -11.66 -4.69 3.33
#